data_AF-A0A960YKI1-F1
#
_entry.id   AF-A0A960YKI1-F1
#
_cell.length_a   1.000
_cell.length_b   1.000
_cell.length_c   1.000
_cell.angle_alpha   90.00
_cell.angle_beta   90.00
_cell.angle_gamma   90.00
#
_symmetry.space_group_name_H-M   'P 1'
#
loop_
_entity.id
_entity.type
_entity.pdbx_description
1 polymer ?
#
loop_
_entity_poly.entity_id
_entity_poly.type
_entity_poly.pdbx_seq_one_letter_code
_entity_poly.pdbx_strand_id
1 'polypeptide(L)'
;MINYGIVPLLFEDSADYERIDQGDRLTWKNLATILRSGQEFILFNETKGEEIPFKHDLSEREMETVLAGGAINEFRNRSAA
;
A
#
# COMPACT_ATOMS: atom_id res chain seq x y z
N MET A 1 10.01 7.96 -0.88
CA MET A 1 9.23 6.71 -0.99
C MET A 1 8.07 6.91 -1.97
N ILE A 2 7.12 7.79 -1.68
CA ILE A 2 5.96 8.10 -2.55
C ILE A 2 6.37 8.57 -3.96
N ASN A 3 7.40 9.42 -4.09
CA ASN A 3 7.89 9.91 -5.37
C ASN A 3 8.29 8.80 -6.37
N TYR A 4 8.57 7.59 -5.87
CA TYR A 4 8.97 6.41 -6.64
C TYR A 4 7.86 5.36 -6.76
N GLY A 5 6.61 5.69 -6.38
CA GLY A 5 5.48 4.75 -6.42
C GLY A 5 5.47 3.70 -5.31
N ILE A 6 6.28 3.88 -4.26
CA ILE A 6 6.28 2.98 -3.09
C ILE A 6 5.21 3.45 -2.11
N VAL A 7 4.30 2.54 -1.75
CA VAL A 7 3.22 2.76 -0.79
C VAL A 7 3.78 2.64 0.65
N PRO A 8 3.77 3.72 1.46
CA PRO A 8 4.02 3.60 2.88
C PRO A 8 2.79 2.97 3.56
N LEU A 9 3.00 1.89 4.30
CA LEU A 9 1.98 1.22 5.08
C LEU A 9 2.41 1.18 6.54
N LEU A 10 1.43 1.34 7.42
CA LEU A 10 1.58 1.33 8.86
C LEU A 10 0.73 0.18 9.39
N PHE A 11 1.25 -0.55 10.37
CA PHE A 11 0.40 -1.50 11.09
C PHE A 11 -0.72 -0.75 11.83
N GLU A 12 -1.90 -1.35 11.91
CA GLU A 12 -2.94 -0.82 12.79
C GLU A 12 -2.55 -1.00 14.27
N ASP A 13 -2.05 -2.18 14.61
CA ASP A 13 -1.44 -2.51 15.90
C ASP A 13 0.07 -2.80 15.74
N SER A 14 0.90 -2.13 16.53
CA SER A 14 2.34 -2.39 16.56
C SER A 14 2.72 -3.84 16.88
N ALA A 15 1.89 -4.57 17.63
CA ALA A 15 2.14 -5.96 17.98
C ALA A 15 2.06 -6.91 16.77
N ASP A 16 1.38 -6.49 15.70
CA ASP A 16 1.29 -7.27 14.46
C ASP A 16 2.64 -7.40 13.73
N TYR A 17 3.63 -6.58 14.09
CA TYR A 17 4.98 -6.71 13.57
C TYR A 17 5.59 -8.10 13.86
N GLU A 18 5.35 -8.65 15.05
CA GLU A 18 5.85 -9.97 15.47
C GLU A 18 5.20 -11.13 14.69
N ARG A 19 4.16 -10.84 13.90
CA ARG A 19 3.46 -11.83 13.06
C ARG A 19 4.10 -11.95 11.68
N ILE A 20 5.07 -11.12 11.33
CA ILE A 20 5.75 -11.16 10.03
C ILE A 20 7.22 -11.55 10.21
N ASP A 21 7.59 -12.70 9.63
CA ASP A 21 8.95 -13.20 9.68
C ASP A 21 9.68 -12.99 8.34
N GLN A 22 11.02 -12.99 8.41
CA GLN A 22 11.83 -13.01 7.21
C GLN A 22 11.54 -14.27 6.39
N GLY A 23 11.19 -14.07 5.12
CA GLY A 23 10.85 -15.15 4.20
C GLY A 23 9.35 -15.40 4.05
N ASP A 24 8.50 -14.71 4.83
CA ASP A 24 7.06 -14.75 4.64
C ASP A 24 6.64 -14.18 3.28
N ARG A 25 5.60 -14.78 2.72
CA ARG A 25 4.98 -14.32 1.47
C ARG A 25 3.73 -13.53 1.81
N LEU A 26 3.80 -12.23 1.56
CA LEU A 26 2.77 -11.26 1.91
C LEU A 26 2.04 -10.80 0.65
N THR A 27 0.71 -10.87 0.65
CA THR A 27 -0.12 -10.54 -0.50
C THR A 27 -1.25 -9.60 -0.13
N TRP A 28 -1.42 -8.54 -0.94
CA TRP A 28 -2.66 -7.75 -1.00
C TRP A 28 -3.38 -8.05 -2.30
N LYS A 29 -4.71 -8.18 -2.23
CA LYS A 29 -5.56 -8.26 -3.44
C LYS A 29 -6.10 -6.87 -3.75
N ASN A 30 -6.02 -6.45 -5.01
CA ASN A 30 -6.60 -5.19 -5.48
C ASN A 30 -6.12 -3.93 -4.74
N LEU A 31 -4.82 -3.87 -4.41
CA LEU A 31 -4.19 -2.78 -3.64
C LEU A 31 -4.60 -1.37 -4.13
N ALA A 32 -4.60 -1.14 -5.44
CA ALA A 32 -4.97 0.14 -6.03
C ALA A 32 -6.42 0.55 -5.75
N THR A 33 -7.34 -0.43 -5.71
CA THR A 33 -8.74 -0.20 -5.38
C THR A 33 -8.91 0.09 -3.89
N ILE A 34 -8.23 -0.67 -3.02
CA ILE A 34 -8.29 -0.50 -1.57
C ILE A 34 -7.76 0.90 -1.17
N LEU A 35 -6.65 1.34 -1.77
CA LEU A 35 -6.11 2.68 -1.55
C LEU A 35 -7.16 3.75 -1.84
N ARG A 36 -7.87 3.65 -2.97
CA ARG A 36 -8.90 4.62 -3.38
C ARG A 36 -10.16 4.59 -2.52
N SER A 37 -10.56 3.41 -2.05
CA SER A 37 -11.83 3.26 -1.32
C SER A 37 -11.73 3.61 0.16
N GLY A 38 -10.51 3.67 0.71
CA GLY A 38 -10.30 3.84 2.15
C GLY A 38 -10.86 2.68 2.97
N GLN A 39 -11.08 1.51 2.34
CA GLN A 39 -11.50 0.29 3.02
C GLN A 39 -10.34 -0.31 3.84
N GLU A 40 -10.69 -1.21 4.76
CA GLU A 40 -9.73 -1.93 5.60
C GLU A 40 -8.60 -2.55 4.77
N PHE A 41 -7.37 -2.22 5.14
CA PHE A 41 -6.18 -2.57 4.37
C PHE A 41 -5.61 -3.91 4.84
N ILE A 42 -6.28 -5.00 4.47
CA ILE A 42 -5.94 -6.33 4.98
C ILE A 42 -4.82 -6.96 4.14
N LEU A 43 -3.70 -7.24 4.80
CA LEU A 43 -2.61 -8.06 4.27
C LEU A 43 -2.87 -9.53 4.56
N PHE A 44 -2.67 -10.40 3.58
CA PHE A 44 -2.68 -11.85 3.80
C PHE A 44 -1.25 -12.40 3.81
N ASN A 45 -0.86 -13.03 4.91
CA ASN A 45 0.39 -13.80 5.01
C ASN A 45 0.13 -15.23 4.52
N GLU A 46 0.56 -15.55 3.30
CA GLU A 46 0.34 -16.86 2.67
C GLU A 46 1.11 -17.99 3.36
N THR A 47 2.24 -17.68 4.00
CA THR A 47 3.06 -18.69 4.69
C THR A 47 2.39 -19.16 5.98
N LYS A 48 1.73 -18.23 6.70
CA LYS A 48 1.10 -18.49 8.00
C LYS A 48 -0.42 -18.65 7.93
N GLY A 49 -1.03 -18.27 6.81
CA GLY A 49 -2.48 -18.36 6.59
C GLY A 49 -3.29 -17.37 7.42
N GLU A 50 -2.74 -16.18 7.68
CA GLU A 50 -3.35 -15.17 8.55
C GLU A 50 -3.54 -13.81 7.87
N GLU A 51 -4.53 -13.07 8.36
CA GLU A 51 -4.83 -11.71 7.94
C GLU A 51 -4.30 -10.71 8.97
N ILE A 52 -3.66 -9.65 8.48
CA ILE A 52 -3.02 -8.61 9.29
C ILE A 52 -3.54 -7.25 8.80
N PRO A 53 -4.16 -6.43 9.66
CA PRO A 53 -4.68 -5.12 9.28
C PRO A 53 -3.56 -4.08 9.19
N PHE A 54 -3.63 -3.27 8.14
CA PHE A 54 -2.75 -2.12 7.92
C PHE A 54 -3.58 -0.86 7.68
N LYS A 55 -2.90 0.28 7.76
CA LYS A 55 -3.41 1.60 7.39
C LYS A 55 -2.35 2.38 6.61
N HIS A 56 -2.75 3.49 6.04
CA HIS A 56 -1.84 4.49 5.47
C HIS A 56 -2.25 5.90 5.91
N ASP A 57 -1.31 6.82 5.84
CA ASP A 57 -1.50 8.25 6.12
C ASP A 57 -1.41 9.13 4.86
N LEU A 58 -1.44 8.50 3.68
CA LEU A 58 -1.43 9.19 2.39
C LEU A 58 -2.61 10.15 2.24
N SER A 59 -2.30 11.39 1.86
CA SER A 59 -3.28 12.33 1.32
C SER A 59 -3.77 11.88 -0.06
N GLU A 60 -4.91 12.43 -0.52
CA GLU A 60 -5.44 12.15 -1.86
C GLU A 60 -4.41 12.38 -2.97
N ARG A 61 -3.66 13.49 -2.90
CA ARG A 61 -2.62 13.82 -3.87
C ARG A 61 -1.46 12.83 -3.87
N GLU A 62 -1.04 12.39 -2.68
CA GLU A 62 0.04 11.40 -2.56
C GLU A 62 -0.43 10.04 -3.08
N MET A 63 -1.69 9.68 -2.83
CA MET A 63 -2.31 8.48 -3.36
C MET A 63 -2.35 8.50 -4.89
N GLU A 64 -2.73 9.62 -5.53
CA GLU A 64 -2.65 9.78 -6.99
C GLU A 64 -1.23 9.59 -7.51
N THR A 65 -0.24 10.15 -6.82
CA THR A 65 1.18 10.01 -7.17
C THR A 65 1.62 8.54 -7.11
N VAL A 66 1.26 7.82 -6.05
CA VAL A 66 1.59 6.39 -5.89
C VAL A 66 0.90 5.55 -6.97
N LEU A 67 -0.38 5.81 -7.23
CA LEU A 67 -1.18 5.08 -8.23
C LEU A 67 -0.70 5.34 -9.67
N ALA A 68 -0.07 6.48 -9.94
CA ALA A 68 0.62 6.73 -11.19
C ALA A 68 1.97 5.98 -11.29
N GLY A 69 2.44 5.34 -10.22
CA GLY A 69 3.76 4.70 -10.14
C GLY A 69 4.89 5.69 -9.87
N GLY A 70 4.59 6.83 -9.22
CA GLY A 70 5.55 7.87 -8.84
C GLY A 70 5.36 9.20 -9.55
N ALA A 71 6.05 10.23 -9.05
CA ALA A 71 5.86 11.63 -9.44
C ALA A 71 6.19 11.90 -10.92
N ILE A 72 7.19 11.21 -11.48
CA ILE A 72 7.56 11.35 -12.89
C ILE A 72 6.44 10.85 -13.80
N ASN A 73 5.86 9.70 -13.46
CA ASN A 73 4.75 9.13 -14.22
C ASN A 73 3.48 9.97 -14.05
N GLU A 74 3.23 10.48 -12.85
CA GLU A 74 2.12 11.42 -12.57
C GLU A 74 2.23 12.68 -13.45
N PHE A 75 3.42 13.28 -13.52
CA PHE A 75 3.67 14.43 -14.39
C PHE A 75 3.47 14.09 -15.87
N ARG A 76 4.04 12.98 -16.34
CA ARG A 76 3.87 12.51 -17.74
C ARG A 76 2.40 12.31 -18.09
N ASN A 77 1.61 11.70 -17.22
CA ASN A 77 0.20 11.43 -17.46
C ASN A 77 -0.64 12.71 -17.51
N ARG A 78 -0.31 13.73 -16.70
CA ARG A 78 -0.96 15.05 -16.75
C ARG A 78 -0.64 15.84 -18.01
N SER A 79 0.56 15.71 -18.56
CA SER A 79 0.96 16.41 -19.80
C SER A 79 0.42 15.75 -21.07
N ALA A 80 -0.05 14.51 -20.98
CA ALA A 80 -0.63 13.76 -22.09
C ALA A 80 -2.16 13.82 -22.13
N ALA A 81 -2.80 14.46 -21.15
CA ALA A 81 -4.23 14.71 -21.04
C ALA A 81 -4.57 16.14 -21.48
#